data_AF-A0A7S1PTV4-F1
#
_entry.id   AF-A0A7S1PTV4-F1
#
_cell.length_a   1.000
_cell.length_b   1.000
_cell.length_c   1.000
_cell.angle_alpha   90.00
_cell.angle_beta   90.00
_cell.angle_gamma   90.00
#
_symmetry.space_group_name_H-M   'P 1'
#
loop_
_entity.id
_entity.type
_entity.pdbx_description
1 polymer ?
#
loop_
_entity_poly.entity_id
_entity_poly.type
_entity_poly.pdbx_seq_one_letter_code
_entity_poly.pdbx_strand_id
1 'polypeptide(L)'
;ADVNASSKEYDWRGCGSTCTAFEMALSATLDDVELLELFLSAGGDANTKSERHVASMRTDGRSLSYVLHTAVRKGDLEVARALLDAGAMVDAVESRHFSNERGFNQATDETALHQACLESALSMVALLLARGADVNFVRENLEQVHLDVESPTDDPRDPDFVPSVKCVPVRETALHIALRQGDADLATLLVCAGADVTCKREQGDEQVSCEDLCKGNESLLKALSTQWTPETHKFFPAKIRESVEAALLIAKRQEWPLPHTVLFNICALAAASSGDASTD
;
A
#
# COMPACT_ATOMS: atom_id res chain seq x y z
N ALA A 1 16.89 -5.66 27.58
CA ALA A 1 17.64 -5.17 26.41
C ALA A 1 16.88 -3.97 25.86
N ASP A 2 17.56 -2.99 25.27
CA ASP A 2 16.87 -1.90 24.59
C ASP A 2 16.25 -2.45 23.30
N VAL A 3 14.91 -2.48 23.26
CA VAL A 3 14.13 -3.04 22.14
C VAL A 3 14.20 -2.17 20.89
N ASN A 4 14.59 -0.90 21.04
CA ASN A 4 14.69 0.07 19.95
C ASN A 4 16.14 0.37 19.56
N ALA A 5 17.10 -0.41 20.06
CA ALA A 5 18.51 -0.25 19.69
C ALA A 5 18.69 -0.42 18.18
N SER A 6 19.47 0.47 17.55
CA SER A 6 19.79 0.38 16.12
C SER A 6 21.20 -0.16 15.90
N SER A 7 21.37 -1.13 15.01
CA SER A 7 22.66 -1.49 14.44
C SER A 7 22.87 -0.79 13.10
N LYS A 8 24.12 -0.47 12.81
CA LYS A 8 24.55 0.12 11.55
C LYS A 8 25.74 -0.64 11.02
N GLU A 9 25.61 -1.20 9.84
CA GLU A 9 26.69 -1.91 9.16
C GLU A 9 26.93 -1.24 7.82
N TYR A 10 28.16 -0.74 7.62
CA TYR A 10 28.58 -0.11 6.37
C TYR A 10 29.94 -0.65 5.93
N ASP A 11 30.08 -0.85 4.63
CA ASP A 11 31.36 -1.15 4.00
C ASP A 11 32.14 0.13 3.65
N TRP A 12 33.36 -0.04 3.14
CA TRP A 12 34.24 1.07 2.74
C TRP A 12 33.69 1.89 1.56
N ARG A 13 32.68 1.39 0.83
CA ARG A 13 32.03 2.10 -0.28
C ARG A 13 30.84 2.93 0.20
N GLY A 14 30.41 2.76 1.45
CA GLY A 14 29.17 3.32 1.96
C GLY A 14 27.94 2.49 1.61
N CYS A 15 28.10 1.26 1.10
CA CYS A 15 27.00 0.30 1.08
C CYS A 15 26.75 -0.17 2.50
N GLY A 16 25.49 -0.22 2.91
CA GLY A 16 25.18 -0.65 4.25
C GLY A 16 23.70 -0.64 4.55
N SER A 17 23.37 -1.05 5.76
CA SER A 17 22.00 -1.01 6.27
C SER A 17 22.00 -0.55 7.71
N THR A 18 20.96 0.20 8.06
CA THR A 18 20.61 0.44 9.45
C THR A 18 19.37 -0.36 9.75
N CYS A 19 19.48 -1.25 10.73
CA CYS A 19 18.37 -2.06 11.19
C CYS A 19 18.17 -1.89 12.69
N THR A 20 16.92 -1.94 13.13
CA THR A 20 16.59 -1.90 14.55
C THR A 20 16.58 -3.31 15.15
N ALA A 21 16.73 -3.43 16.47
CA ALA A 21 16.63 -4.70 17.16
C ALA A 21 15.26 -5.36 16.92
N PHE A 22 14.21 -4.54 16.85
CA PHE A 22 12.88 -4.98 16.42
C PHE A 22 12.91 -5.58 15.01
N GLU A 23 13.57 -4.93 14.04
CA GLU A 23 13.70 -5.47 12.68
C GLU A 23 14.47 -6.78 12.60
N MET A 24 15.55 -6.95 13.38
CA MET A 24 16.26 -8.23 13.44
C MET A 24 15.36 -9.35 13.98
N ALA A 25 14.46 -9.01 14.90
CA ALA A 25 13.47 -9.95 15.41
C ALA A 25 12.25 -10.09 14.47
N LEU A 26 11.99 -9.15 13.56
CA LEU A 26 10.78 -9.12 12.73
C LEU A 26 10.58 -10.40 11.94
N SER A 27 11.64 -11.00 11.38
CA SER A 27 11.46 -12.25 10.63
C SER A 27 10.86 -13.37 11.50
N ALA A 28 11.15 -13.36 12.81
CA ALA A 28 10.58 -14.30 13.78
C ALA A 28 9.25 -13.78 14.39
N THR A 29 9.10 -12.47 14.59
CA THR A 29 7.88 -11.88 15.19
C THR A 29 6.72 -11.80 14.21
N LEU A 30 6.99 -11.69 12.90
CA LEU A 30 5.95 -11.69 11.88
C LEU A 30 5.30 -13.08 11.74
N ASP A 31 6.01 -14.13 12.13
CA ASP A 31 5.48 -15.50 12.08
C ASP A 31 4.74 -15.88 13.39
N ASP A 32 4.94 -15.11 14.48
CA ASP A 32 4.33 -15.33 15.80
C ASP A 32 3.76 -14.02 16.39
N VAL A 33 2.43 -13.91 16.35
CA VAL A 33 1.68 -12.72 16.81
C VAL A 33 1.85 -12.47 18.31
N GLU A 34 1.94 -13.52 19.13
CA GLU A 34 2.09 -13.35 20.58
C GLU A 34 3.44 -12.71 20.92
N LEU A 35 4.48 -13.13 20.20
CA LEU A 35 5.81 -12.57 20.34
C LEU A 35 5.84 -11.12 19.87
N LEU A 36 5.14 -10.78 18.78
CA LEU A 36 4.98 -9.40 18.33
C LEU A 36 4.27 -8.52 19.39
N GLU A 37 3.16 -8.98 19.95
CA GLU A 37 2.43 -8.26 21.01
C GLU A 37 3.30 -8.06 22.26
N LEU A 38 4.09 -9.08 22.63
CA LEU A 38 5.07 -8.97 23.71
C LEU A 38 6.09 -7.87 23.42
N PHE A 39 6.64 -7.81 22.20
CA PHE A 39 7.60 -6.77 21.82
C PHE A 39 6.99 -5.36 21.82
N LEU A 40 5.76 -5.22 21.32
CA LEU A 40 5.04 -3.95 21.31
C LEU A 40 4.70 -3.50 22.75
N SER A 41 4.26 -4.42 23.61
CA SER A 41 4.00 -4.13 25.04
C SER A 41 5.27 -3.76 25.82
N ALA A 42 6.43 -4.25 25.38
CA ALA A 42 7.74 -3.87 25.92
C ALA A 42 8.22 -2.49 25.46
N GLY A 43 7.46 -1.77 24.64
CA GLY A 43 7.78 -0.44 24.14
C GLY A 43 8.51 -0.43 22.79
N GLY A 44 8.37 -1.50 22.00
CA GLY A 44 8.85 -1.54 20.62
C GLY A 44 8.14 -0.50 19.75
N ASP A 45 8.90 0.25 18.95
CA ASP A 45 8.35 1.24 18.04
C ASP A 45 7.76 0.57 16.77
N ALA A 46 6.45 0.67 16.59
CA ALA A 46 5.76 0.16 15.41
C ALA A 46 6.15 0.89 14.11
N ASN A 47 6.79 2.07 14.23
CA ASN A 47 7.25 2.91 13.12
C ASN A 47 8.73 2.74 12.80
N THR A 48 9.33 1.64 13.26
CA THR A 48 10.68 1.29 12.90
C THR A 48 10.84 1.20 11.38
N LYS A 49 11.93 1.79 10.88
CA LYS A 49 12.27 1.84 9.46
C LYS A 49 13.55 1.09 9.18
N SER A 50 13.53 0.32 8.11
CA SER A 50 14.69 -0.32 7.50
C SER A 50 15.23 0.61 6.43
N GLU A 51 16.48 1.06 6.60
CA GLU A 51 17.17 1.84 5.57
C GLU A 51 18.33 1.03 5.02
N ARG A 52 18.35 0.84 3.71
CA ARG A 52 19.46 0.22 2.99
C ARG A 52 20.02 1.20 1.98
N HIS A 53 21.33 1.37 2.02
CA HIS A 53 22.08 2.17 1.07
C HIS A 53 22.95 1.25 0.22
N VAL A 54 22.88 1.44 -1.09
CA VAL A 54 23.69 0.71 -2.07
C VAL A 54 24.50 1.76 -2.83
N ALA A 55 25.82 1.69 -2.69
CA ALA A 55 26.79 2.53 -3.39
C ALA A 55 27.75 1.60 -4.16
N SER A 56 27.32 1.15 -5.33
CA SER A 56 28.07 0.23 -6.18
C SER A 56 28.60 0.96 -7.40
N MET A 57 29.67 0.44 -8.01
CA MET A 57 30.35 1.08 -9.16
C MET A 57 29.43 1.40 -10.36
N ARG A 58 28.24 0.80 -10.44
CA ARG A 58 27.27 1.00 -11.51
C ARG A 58 25.86 1.35 -11.04
N THR A 59 25.59 1.21 -9.74
CA THR A 59 24.25 1.36 -9.20
C THR A 59 24.31 2.00 -7.83
N ASP A 60 23.74 3.19 -7.73
CA ASP A 60 23.63 3.94 -6.50
C ASP A 60 22.17 4.10 -6.14
N GLY A 61 21.83 3.85 -4.89
CA GLY A 61 20.45 3.91 -4.46
C GLY A 61 20.23 3.72 -2.98
N ARG A 62 19.00 3.99 -2.59
CA ARG A 62 18.50 3.82 -1.24
C ARG A 62 17.12 3.18 -1.27
N SER A 63 16.84 2.34 -0.29
CA SER A 63 15.50 1.85 0.00
C SER A 63 15.17 2.10 1.45
N LEU A 64 13.99 2.64 1.71
CA LEU A 64 13.43 2.88 3.03
C LEU A 64 12.10 2.16 3.10
N SER A 65 11.97 1.22 4.03
CA SER A 65 10.77 0.40 4.21
C SER A 65 10.34 0.44 5.67
N TYR A 66 9.04 0.51 5.93
CA TYR A 66 8.49 0.39 7.28
C TYR A 66 8.06 -1.04 7.56
N VAL A 67 7.95 -1.38 8.84
CA VAL A 67 7.46 -2.70 9.27
C VAL A 67 6.10 -3.02 8.68
N LEU A 68 5.21 -2.03 8.62
CA LEU A 68 3.88 -2.20 8.06
C LEU A 68 3.93 -2.65 6.60
N HIS A 69 4.79 -2.07 5.75
CA HIS A 69 4.97 -2.52 4.35
C HIS A 69 5.45 -3.96 4.27
N THR A 70 6.32 -4.38 5.19
CA THR A 70 6.81 -5.77 5.23
C THR A 70 5.69 -6.75 5.62
N ALA A 71 4.86 -6.39 6.61
CA ALA A 71 3.69 -7.18 7.01
C ALA A 71 2.65 -7.27 5.87
N VAL A 72 2.38 -6.14 5.20
CA VAL A 72 1.46 -6.10 4.06
C VAL A 72 1.96 -6.99 2.92
N ARG A 73 3.25 -6.92 2.58
CA ARG A 73 3.85 -7.74 1.51
C ARG A 73 3.83 -9.24 1.78
N LYS A 74 3.90 -9.64 3.05
CA LYS A 74 3.71 -11.03 3.44
C LYS A 74 2.24 -11.47 3.36
N GLY A 75 1.31 -10.53 3.48
CA GLY A 75 -0.14 -10.78 3.52
C GLY A 75 -0.67 -11.10 4.92
N ASP A 76 0.11 -10.87 5.98
CA ASP A 76 -0.24 -11.26 7.35
C ASP A 76 -1.19 -10.24 8.00
N LEU A 77 -2.49 -10.51 7.89
CA LEU A 77 -3.56 -9.62 8.39
C LEU A 77 -3.48 -9.36 9.90
N GLU A 78 -3.21 -10.41 10.69
CA GLU A 78 -3.16 -10.30 12.15
C GLU A 78 -1.98 -9.45 12.62
N VAL A 79 -0.83 -9.60 11.96
CA VAL A 79 0.36 -8.80 12.24
C VAL A 79 0.15 -7.36 11.82
N ALA A 80 -0.38 -7.12 10.62
CA ALA A 80 -0.72 -5.76 10.18
C ALA A 80 -1.70 -5.09 11.15
N ARG A 81 -2.70 -5.83 11.65
CA ARG A 81 -3.62 -5.36 12.68
C ARG A 81 -2.88 -4.99 13.97
N ALA A 82 -2.04 -5.87 14.51
CA ALA A 82 -1.32 -5.64 15.76
C ALA A 82 -0.41 -4.40 15.68
N LEU A 83 0.29 -4.24 14.54
CA LEU A 83 1.14 -3.06 14.28
C LEU A 83 0.31 -1.78 14.23
N LEU A 84 -0.85 -1.82 13.59
CA LEU A 84 -1.76 -0.68 13.53
C LEU A 84 -2.38 -0.38 14.90
N ASP A 85 -2.78 -1.39 15.68
CA ASP A 85 -3.25 -1.27 17.07
C ASP A 85 -2.18 -0.60 17.94
N ALA A 86 -0.89 -0.86 17.68
CA ALA A 86 0.23 -0.20 18.35
C ALA A 86 0.60 1.20 17.81
N GLY A 87 -0.15 1.75 16.84
CA GLY A 87 0.06 3.11 16.33
C GLY A 87 1.08 3.21 15.19
N ALA A 88 1.26 2.16 14.39
CA ALA A 88 1.98 2.26 13.13
C ALA A 88 1.35 3.33 12.21
N MET A 89 2.19 4.11 11.55
CA MET A 89 1.81 5.12 10.57
C MET A 89 1.24 4.45 9.32
N VAL A 90 -0.04 4.68 9.07
CA VAL A 90 -0.77 4.07 7.94
C VAL A 90 -0.27 4.62 6.60
N ASP A 91 -0.05 5.93 6.53
CA ASP A 91 0.39 6.64 5.31
C ASP A 91 1.91 6.78 5.23
N ALA A 92 2.64 5.89 5.91
CA ALA A 92 4.07 5.82 5.76
C ALA A 92 4.42 5.52 4.29
N VAL A 93 5.35 6.29 3.72
CA VAL A 93 5.79 6.13 2.33
C VAL A 93 7.04 5.27 2.30
N GLU A 94 6.96 4.12 1.67
CA GLU A 94 8.14 3.32 1.31
C GLU A 94 8.75 3.93 0.05
N SER A 95 10.02 4.34 0.15
CA SER A 95 10.76 4.93 -0.97
C SER A 95 11.86 3.99 -1.42
N ARG A 96 11.92 3.65 -2.71
CA ARG A 96 13.05 2.93 -3.30
C ARG A 96 13.55 3.69 -4.51
N HIS A 97 14.76 4.23 -4.41
CA HIS A 97 15.40 4.93 -5.52
C HIS A 97 16.72 4.25 -5.85
N PHE A 98 16.82 3.69 -7.04
CA PHE A 98 18.05 3.13 -7.60
C PHE A 98 18.32 3.80 -8.93
N SER A 99 19.52 4.34 -9.07
CA SER A 99 20.04 4.88 -10.31
C SER A 99 21.07 3.92 -10.86
N ASN A 100 21.07 3.71 -12.18
CA ASN A 100 22.00 2.83 -12.87
C ASN A 100 22.61 3.59 -14.04
N GLU A 101 23.93 3.49 -14.21
CA GLU A 101 24.64 4.13 -15.33
C GLU A 101 24.09 3.71 -16.71
N ARG A 102 23.48 2.52 -16.82
CA ARG A 102 22.87 2.00 -18.05
C ARG A 102 21.43 2.49 -18.31
N GLY A 103 20.87 3.34 -17.45
CA GLY A 103 19.51 3.89 -17.60
C GLY A 103 18.39 3.06 -16.97
N PHE A 104 18.70 1.91 -16.34
CA PHE A 104 17.75 1.11 -15.55
C PHE A 104 17.45 1.73 -14.19
N ASN A 105 16.98 2.98 -14.20
CA ASN A 105 16.59 3.67 -12.98
C ASN A 105 15.27 3.10 -12.45
N GLN A 106 15.14 3.07 -11.14
CA GLN A 106 13.93 2.68 -10.42
C GLN A 106 13.68 3.75 -9.37
N ALA A 107 12.48 4.30 -9.33
CA ALA A 107 12.03 5.14 -8.24
C ALA A 107 10.59 4.74 -7.95
N THR A 108 10.33 4.27 -6.74
CA THR A 108 8.99 3.91 -6.28
C THR A 108 8.75 4.53 -4.92
N ASP A 109 7.74 5.38 -4.83
CA ASP A 109 7.25 5.95 -3.59
C ASP A 109 5.81 5.51 -3.41
N GLU A 110 5.57 4.56 -2.49
CA GLU A 110 4.25 3.95 -2.31
C GLU A 110 3.86 3.75 -0.84
N THR A 111 2.57 3.88 -0.56
CA THR A 111 2.00 3.60 0.77
C THR A 111 1.62 2.13 0.90
N ALA A 112 1.42 1.68 2.15
CA ALA A 112 0.94 0.33 2.45
C ALA A 112 -0.36 -0.02 1.67
N LEU A 113 -1.24 0.97 1.45
CA LEU A 113 -2.48 0.81 0.68
C LEU A 113 -2.19 0.44 -0.78
N HIS A 114 -1.22 1.09 -1.42
CA HIS A 114 -0.84 0.79 -2.80
C HIS A 114 -0.30 -0.64 -2.94
N GLN A 115 0.53 -1.08 -1.99
CA GLN A 115 1.05 -2.45 -1.98
C GLN A 115 -0.08 -3.48 -1.80
N ALA A 116 -1.01 -3.23 -0.88
CA ALA A 116 -2.18 -4.10 -0.69
C ALA A 116 -3.08 -4.16 -1.95
N CYS A 117 -3.22 -3.05 -2.67
CA CYS A 117 -3.92 -3.02 -3.96
C CYS A 117 -3.17 -3.79 -5.05
N LEU A 118 -1.85 -3.72 -5.12
CA LEU A 118 -1.06 -4.50 -6.09
C LEU A 118 -1.24 -6.02 -5.90
N GLU A 119 -1.37 -6.45 -4.65
CA GLU A 119 -1.59 -7.86 -4.29
C GLU A 119 -3.07 -8.28 -4.36
N SER A 120 -3.99 -7.35 -4.66
CA SER A 120 -5.44 -7.56 -4.65
C SER A 120 -5.95 -8.11 -3.30
N ALA A 121 -5.28 -7.72 -2.21
CA ALA A 121 -5.58 -8.20 -0.86
C ALA A 121 -6.74 -7.40 -0.23
N LEU A 122 -7.98 -7.70 -0.65
CA LEU A 122 -9.20 -6.98 -0.23
C LEU A 122 -9.32 -6.80 1.29
N SER A 123 -9.03 -7.84 2.07
CA SER A 123 -9.10 -7.78 3.54
C SER A 123 -8.05 -6.84 4.14
N MET A 124 -6.85 -6.77 3.55
CA MET A 124 -5.78 -5.88 3.99
C MET A 124 -6.13 -4.42 3.65
N VAL A 125 -6.68 -4.19 2.46
CA VAL A 125 -7.18 -2.88 2.02
C VAL A 125 -8.28 -2.39 2.95
N ALA A 126 -9.26 -3.23 3.28
CA ALA A 126 -10.34 -2.87 4.21
C ALA A 126 -9.80 -2.48 5.60
N LEU A 127 -8.78 -3.20 6.09
CA LEU A 127 -8.15 -2.94 7.39
C LEU A 127 -7.41 -1.59 7.39
N LEU A 128 -6.59 -1.32 6.36
CA LEU A 128 -5.87 -0.06 6.22
C LEU A 128 -6.83 1.13 6.13
N LEU A 129 -7.92 0.99 5.36
CA LEU A 129 -8.95 2.03 5.24
C LEU A 129 -9.73 2.25 6.53
N ALA A 130 -10.02 1.18 7.29
CA ALA A 130 -10.63 1.30 8.61
C ALA A 130 -9.75 2.09 9.60
N ARG A 131 -8.43 2.15 9.36
CA ARG A 131 -7.48 2.96 10.13
C ARG A 131 -7.23 4.36 9.58
N GLY A 132 -7.97 4.75 8.54
CA GLY A 132 -7.89 6.10 7.98
C GLY A 132 -6.75 6.26 6.98
N ALA A 133 -6.34 5.20 6.26
CA ALA A 133 -5.43 5.33 5.13
C ALA A 133 -5.97 6.33 4.10
N ASP A 134 -5.11 7.20 3.61
CA ASP A 134 -5.46 8.17 2.58
C ASP A 134 -5.65 7.47 1.21
N VAL A 135 -6.91 7.32 0.80
CA VAL A 135 -7.30 6.68 -0.48
C VAL A 135 -6.76 7.42 -1.70
N ASN A 136 -6.65 8.75 -1.57
CA ASN A 136 -6.28 9.65 -2.67
C ASN A 136 -4.78 9.93 -2.73
N PHE A 137 -3.96 9.21 -1.95
CA PHE A 137 -2.52 9.32 -2.05
C PHE A 137 -2.07 8.92 -3.45
N VAL A 138 -1.24 9.76 -4.06
CA VAL A 138 -0.69 9.52 -5.39
C VAL A 138 0.69 8.89 -5.22
N ARG A 139 0.86 7.66 -5.69
CA ARG A 139 2.18 7.04 -5.74
C ARG A 139 2.96 7.53 -6.96
N GLU A 140 4.27 7.62 -6.81
CA GLU A 140 5.19 7.92 -7.91
C GLU A 140 6.01 6.68 -8.23
N ASN A 141 5.99 6.24 -9.48
CA ASN A 141 6.74 5.09 -9.95
C ASN A 141 7.49 5.43 -11.24
N LEU A 142 8.66 4.85 -11.46
CA LEU A 142 9.35 4.88 -12.75
C LEU A 142 9.11 3.57 -13.49
N GLU A 143 8.31 3.63 -14.54
CA GLU A 143 8.11 2.52 -15.46
C GLU A 143 9.22 2.49 -16.51
N GLN A 144 9.78 1.30 -16.72
CA GLN A 144 10.87 1.08 -17.67
C GLN A 144 10.32 0.67 -19.03
N VAL A 145 10.44 1.56 -20.01
CA VAL A 145 10.03 1.32 -21.39
C VAL A 145 11.26 0.97 -22.21
N HIS A 146 11.29 -0.23 -22.78
CA HIS A 146 12.38 -0.65 -23.67
C HIS A 146 12.25 0.10 -24.99
N LEU A 147 13.37 0.69 -25.42
CA LEU A 147 13.53 1.29 -26.74
C LEU A 147 14.17 0.23 -27.64
N ASP A 148 13.60 0.00 -28.82
CA ASP A 148 14.18 -0.85 -29.86
C ASP A 148 15.35 -0.11 -30.57
N VAL A 149 16.31 0.37 -29.77
CA VAL A 149 17.48 1.13 -30.21
C VAL A 149 18.72 0.37 -29.77
N GLU A 150 19.57 0.03 -30.73
CA GLU A 150 20.89 -0.52 -30.45
C GLU A 150 21.87 0.62 -30.22
N SER A 151 22.61 0.53 -29.11
CA SER A 151 23.67 1.48 -28.82
C SER A 151 24.90 1.16 -29.69
N PRO A 152 25.60 2.18 -30.22
CA PRO A 152 26.83 1.96 -30.97
C PRO A 152 27.97 1.40 -30.10
N THR A 153 27.87 1.59 -28.78
CA THR A 153 28.84 1.17 -27.77
C THR A 153 28.11 0.48 -26.60
N ASP A 154 28.76 -0.48 -25.93
CA ASP A 154 28.24 -1.13 -24.70
C ASP A 154 28.80 -0.50 -23.41
N ASP A 155 29.71 0.48 -23.53
CA ASP A 155 30.24 1.20 -22.37
C ASP A 155 29.31 2.38 -22.01
N PRO A 156 28.63 2.35 -20.85
CA PRO A 156 27.74 3.44 -20.42
C PRO A 156 28.45 4.76 -20.14
N ARG A 157 29.79 4.79 -20.15
CA ARG A 157 30.60 6.00 -19.95
C ARG A 157 30.97 6.70 -21.24
N ASP A 158 30.73 6.05 -22.38
CA ASP A 158 30.97 6.64 -23.68
C ASP A 158 29.91 7.72 -23.96
N PRO A 159 30.28 8.93 -24.43
CA PRO A 159 29.30 9.96 -24.81
C PRO A 159 28.30 9.50 -25.88
N ASP A 160 28.67 8.51 -26.71
CA ASP A 160 27.80 7.97 -27.75
C ASP A 160 26.90 6.82 -27.24
N PHE A 161 26.96 6.49 -25.95
CA PHE A 161 26.10 5.47 -25.35
C PHE A 161 24.64 5.94 -25.30
N VAL A 162 23.77 5.15 -25.92
CA VAL A 162 22.32 5.35 -25.86
C VAL A 162 21.72 4.26 -24.98
N PRO A 163 21.04 4.60 -23.88
CA PRO A 163 20.40 3.59 -23.05
C PRO A 163 19.25 2.92 -23.82
N SER A 164 19.17 1.59 -23.73
CA SER A 164 18.10 0.79 -24.36
C SER A 164 16.76 0.91 -23.61
N VAL A 165 16.72 1.60 -22.48
CA VAL A 165 15.52 1.77 -21.66
C VAL A 165 15.31 3.25 -21.35
N LYS A 166 14.09 3.71 -21.54
CA LYS A 166 13.60 5.01 -21.08
C LYS A 166 12.76 4.81 -19.82
N CYS A 167 13.13 5.50 -18.74
CA CYS A 167 12.31 5.54 -17.54
C CYS A 167 11.25 6.64 -17.69
N VAL A 168 9.98 6.28 -17.56
CA VAL A 168 8.84 7.19 -17.65
C VAL A 168 8.20 7.33 -16.26
N PRO A 169 8.00 8.55 -15.74
CA PRO A 169 7.30 8.75 -14.48
C PRO A 169 5.82 8.41 -14.65
N VAL A 170 5.32 7.59 -13.73
CA VAL A 170 3.93 7.19 -13.60
C VAL A 170 3.41 7.67 -12.26
N ARG A 171 2.35 8.48 -12.30
CA ARG A 171 1.64 8.96 -11.11
C ARG A 171 0.24 8.37 -11.13
N GLU A 172 -0.07 7.58 -10.11
CA GLU A 172 -1.34 6.88 -10.03
C GLU A 172 -1.81 6.74 -8.59
N THR A 173 -3.12 6.61 -8.40
CA THR A 173 -3.74 6.37 -7.08
C THR A 173 -4.08 4.90 -6.92
N ALA A 174 -4.44 4.48 -5.71
CA ALA A 174 -4.93 3.12 -5.44
C ALA A 174 -6.09 2.70 -6.38
N LEU A 175 -6.99 3.62 -6.72
CA LEU A 175 -8.10 3.39 -7.65
C LEU A 175 -7.60 3.00 -9.05
N HIS A 176 -6.60 3.71 -9.57
CA HIS A 176 -6.04 3.43 -10.89
C HIS A 176 -5.40 2.04 -10.97
N ILE A 177 -4.78 1.57 -9.89
CA ILE A 177 -4.23 0.20 -9.81
C ILE A 177 -5.35 -0.83 -9.92
N ALA A 178 -6.43 -0.66 -9.15
CA ALA A 178 -7.59 -1.55 -9.18
C ALA A 178 -8.24 -1.62 -10.57
N LEU A 179 -8.40 -0.47 -11.24
CA LEU A 179 -8.94 -0.39 -12.60
C LEU A 179 -8.05 -1.09 -13.63
N ARG A 180 -6.72 -0.96 -13.50
CA ARG A 180 -5.76 -1.62 -14.41
C ARG A 180 -5.75 -3.14 -14.25
N GLN A 181 -5.94 -3.65 -13.02
CA GLN A 181 -6.06 -5.08 -12.75
C GLN A 181 -7.42 -5.63 -13.20
N GLY A 182 -8.45 -4.78 -13.24
CA GLY A 182 -9.82 -5.18 -13.59
C GLY A 182 -10.61 -5.68 -12.38
N ASP A 183 -10.16 -5.38 -11.18
CA ASP A 183 -10.76 -5.84 -9.93
C ASP A 183 -11.91 -4.92 -9.52
N ALA A 184 -13.12 -5.26 -9.97
CA ALA A 184 -14.33 -4.50 -9.67
C ALA A 184 -14.60 -4.42 -8.16
N ASP A 185 -14.32 -5.49 -7.41
CA ASP A 185 -14.52 -5.51 -5.96
C ASP A 185 -13.58 -4.54 -5.25
N LEU A 186 -12.32 -4.46 -5.68
CA LEU A 186 -11.35 -3.52 -5.12
C LEU A 186 -11.72 -2.06 -5.49
N ALA A 187 -12.16 -1.83 -6.73
CA ALA A 187 -12.62 -0.53 -7.18
C ALA A 187 -13.86 -0.05 -6.40
N THR A 188 -14.85 -0.91 -6.18
CA THR A 188 -16.05 -0.55 -5.38
C THR A 188 -15.66 -0.18 -3.94
N LEU A 189 -14.73 -0.92 -3.33
CA LEU A 189 -14.25 -0.67 -1.98
C LEU A 189 -13.59 0.71 -1.88
N LEU A 190 -12.69 1.03 -2.81
CA LEU A 190 -11.98 2.33 -2.84
C LEU A 190 -12.94 3.50 -3.11
N VAL A 191 -13.88 3.36 -4.05
CA VAL A 191 -14.91 4.39 -4.31
C VAL A 191 -15.79 4.62 -3.08
N CYS A 192 -16.20 3.55 -2.40
CA CYS A 192 -16.97 3.66 -1.14
C CYS A 192 -16.17 4.32 -0.01
N ALA A 193 -14.85 4.15 0.00
CA ALA A 193 -13.95 4.82 0.95
C ALA A 193 -13.70 6.30 0.61
N GLY A 194 -14.22 6.81 -0.51
CA GLY A 194 -14.08 8.21 -0.93
C GLY A 194 -12.94 8.46 -1.91
N ALA A 195 -12.58 7.46 -2.73
CA ALA A 195 -11.66 7.67 -3.85
C ALA A 195 -12.18 8.73 -4.82
N ASP A 196 -11.33 9.68 -5.18
CA ASP A 196 -11.63 10.69 -6.19
C ASP A 196 -11.49 10.10 -7.60
N VAL A 197 -12.64 9.92 -8.26
CA VAL A 197 -12.75 9.41 -9.63
C VAL A 197 -12.35 10.44 -10.69
N THR A 198 -12.19 11.71 -10.32
CA THR A 198 -11.85 12.79 -11.26
C THR A 198 -10.34 12.90 -11.50
N CYS A 199 -9.54 12.29 -10.63
CA CYS A 199 -8.10 12.23 -10.78
C CYS A 199 -7.71 11.47 -12.04
N LYS A 200 -6.72 12.01 -12.76
CA LYS A 200 -6.16 11.40 -13.97
C LYS A 200 -4.84 10.70 -13.64
N ARG A 201 -4.61 9.56 -14.28
CA ARG A 201 -3.33 8.87 -14.27
C ARG A 201 -2.38 9.59 -15.21
N GLU A 202 -1.19 9.94 -14.74
CA GLU A 202 -0.14 10.54 -15.56
C GLU A 202 0.90 9.47 -15.86
N GLN A 203 1.17 9.23 -17.15
CA GLN A 203 2.23 8.34 -17.62
C GLN A 203 3.08 9.11 -18.62
N GLY A 204 4.16 9.72 -18.14
CA GLY A 204 4.94 10.67 -18.92
C GLY A 204 4.07 11.85 -19.37
N ASP A 205 3.88 12.00 -20.68
CA ASP A 205 3.06 13.07 -21.27
C ASP A 205 1.58 12.67 -21.45
N GLU A 206 1.25 11.39 -21.25
CA GLU A 206 -0.11 10.86 -21.42
C GLU A 206 -0.90 10.99 -20.13
N GLN A 207 -2.11 11.56 -20.22
CA GLN A 207 -3.07 11.61 -19.12
C GLN A 207 -4.29 10.77 -19.48
N VAL A 208 -4.57 9.75 -18.67
CA VAL A 208 -5.69 8.82 -18.88
C VAL A 208 -6.72 9.00 -17.78
N SER A 209 -8.00 9.12 -18.15
CA SER A 209 -9.08 9.19 -17.18
C SER A 209 -9.43 7.81 -16.59
N CYS A 210 -10.08 7.80 -15.43
CA CYS A 210 -10.56 6.55 -14.82
C CYS A 210 -11.54 5.78 -15.73
N GLU A 211 -12.37 6.48 -16.51
CA GLU A 211 -13.31 5.86 -17.46
C GLU A 211 -12.59 5.18 -18.63
N ASP A 212 -11.56 5.82 -19.17
CA ASP A 212 -10.75 5.27 -20.26
C ASP A 212 -10.02 3.99 -19.83
N LEU A 213 -9.57 3.91 -18.58
CA LEU A 213 -8.93 2.72 -18.02
C LEU A 213 -9.89 1.51 -17.95
N CYS A 214 -11.19 1.75 -17.83
CA CYS A 214 -12.18 0.67 -17.77
C CYS A 214 -12.33 -0.08 -19.10
N LYS A 215 -11.87 0.49 -20.24
CA LYS A 215 -11.92 -0.12 -21.59
C LYS A 215 -13.29 -0.74 -21.95
N GLY A 216 -14.38 -0.16 -21.47
CA GLY A 216 -15.74 -0.65 -21.70
C GLY A 216 -16.20 -1.81 -20.81
N ASN A 217 -15.46 -2.16 -19.76
CA ASN A 217 -15.87 -3.18 -18.81
C ASN A 217 -17.02 -2.67 -17.94
N GLU A 218 -18.23 -3.21 -18.16
CA GLU A 218 -19.44 -2.77 -17.48
C GLU A 218 -19.39 -2.93 -15.97
N SER A 219 -18.65 -3.92 -15.44
CA SER A 219 -18.52 -4.12 -13.99
C SER A 219 -17.72 -3.00 -13.33
N LEU A 220 -16.66 -2.52 -13.98
CA LEU A 220 -15.82 -1.42 -13.50
C LEU A 220 -16.55 -0.08 -13.60
N LEU A 221 -17.27 0.16 -14.70
CA LEU A 221 -18.10 1.36 -14.85
C LEU A 221 -19.22 1.38 -13.78
N LYS A 222 -19.83 0.23 -13.49
CA LYS A 222 -20.77 0.10 -12.37
C LYS A 222 -20.06 0.43 -11.05
N ALA A 223 -18.87 -0.11 -10.80
CA ALA A 223 -18.09 0.17 -9.58
C ALA A 223 -17.70 1.65 -9.40
N LEU A 224 -17.49 2.40 -10.48
CA LEU A 224 -17.24 3.84 -10.43
C LEU A 224 -18.54 4.62 -10.15
N SER A 225 -19.66 4.15 -10.69
CA SER A 225 -20.97 4.78 -10.51
C SER A 225 -21.65 4.44 -9.17
N THR A 226 -21.18 3.41 -8.46
CA THR A 226 -21.78 2.98 -7.20
C THR A 226 -21.54 4.00 -6.11
N GLN A 227 -22.58 4.77 -5.79
CA GLN A 227 -22.66 5.48 -4.52
C GLN A 227 -23.02 4.49 -3.42
N TRP A 228 -22.36 4.60 -2.28
CA TRP A 228 -22.66 3.74 -1.14
C TRP A 228 -24.08 4.02 -0.64
N THR A 229 -24.96 3.03 -0.74
CA THR A 229 -26.30 3.03 -0.14
C THR A 229 -26.45 1.76 0.68
N PRO A 230 -27.31 1.76 1.72
CA PRO A 230 -27.60 0.55 2.49
C PRO A 230 -28.18 -0.58 1.64
N GLU A 231 -28.56 -0.34 0.38
CA GLU A 231 -29.04 -1.36 -0.56
C GLU A 231 -27.92 -1.99 -1.40
N THR A 232 -26.81 -1.27 -1.65
CA THR A 232 -25.68 -1.78 -2.44
C THR A 232 -24.80 -2.77 -1.66
N HIS A 233 -25.09 -3.00 -0.37
CA HIS A 233 -24.42 -4.01 0.47
C HIS A 233 -24.49 -5.45 -0.10
N LYS A 234 -25.50 -5.75 -0.92
CA LYS A 234 -25.71 -7.06 -1.54
C LYS A 234 -24.73 -7.37 -2.67
N PHE A 235 -24.07 -6.34 -3.22
CA PHE A 235 -23.08 -6.49 -4.28
C PHE A 235 -21.70 -6.84 -3.75
N PHE A 236 -21.46 -6.72 -2.44
CA PHE A 236 -20.18 -7.10 -1.86
C PHE A 236 -20.11 -8.62 -1.64
N PRO A 237 -18.99 -9.28 -2.02
CA PRO A 237 -18.74 -10.67 -1.69
C PRO A 237 -18.85 -10.93 -0.18
N ALA A 238 -19.41 -12.08 0.20
CA ALA A 238 -19.61 -12.45 1.62
C ALA A 238 -18.34 -12.34 2.47
N LYS A 239 -17.17 -12.60 1.88
CA LYS A 239 -15.85 -12.46 2.52
C LYS A 239 -15.50 -11.02 2.88
N ILE A 240 -15.90 -10.05 2.06
CA ILE A 240 -15.70 -8.62 2.34
C ILE A 240 -16.64 -8.20 3.49
N ARG A 241 -17.88 -8.67 3.48
CA ARG A 241 -18.82 -8.41 4.59
C ARG A 241 -18.27 -8.94 5.92
N GLU A 242 -17.77 -10.17 5.96
CA GLU A 242 -17.22 -10.77 7.18
C GLU A 242 -15.94 -10.07 7.65
N SER A 243 -15.03 -9.70 6.73
CA SER A 243 -13.79 -8.99 7.09
C SER A 243 -14.04 -7.55 7.52
N VAL A 244 -15.00 -6.86 6.90
CA VAL A 244 -15.49 -5.57 7.36
C VAL A 244 -16.13 -5.74 8.73
N GLU A 245 -17.12 -6.61 8.91
CA GLU A 245 -17.76 -6.89 10.22
C GLU A 245 -16.74 -7.22 11.33
N ALA A 246 -15.72 -8.02 11.03
CA ALA A 246 -14.63 -8.30 11.95
C ALA A 246 -13.85 -7.03 12.30
N ALA A 247 -13.42 -6.25 11.31
CA ALA A 247 -12.75 -4.96 11.53
C ALA A 247 -13.61 -3.99 12.36
N LEU A 248 -14.94 -4.03 12.20
CA LEU A 248 -15.89 -3.23 12.97
C LEU A 248 -16.02 -3.66 14.42
N LEU A 249 -16.11 -4.97 14.68
CA LEU A 249 -16.15 -5.50 16.04
C LEU A 249 -14.86 -5.18 16.80
N ILE A 250 -13.74 -5.20 16.09
CA ILE A 250 -12.43 -4.83 16.61
C ILE A 250 -12.38 -3.33 16.93
N ALA A 251 -12.78 -2.47 16.00
CA ALA A 251 -12.80 -1.02 16.18
C ALA A 251 -13.72 -0.61 17.35
N LYS A 252 -14.89 -1.25 17.47
CA LYS A 252 -15.83 -1.03 18.57
C LYS A 252 -15.26 -1.47 19.92
N ARG A 253 -14.48 -2.55 19.95
CA ARG A 253 -13.82 -3.05 21.15
C ARG A 253 -12.66 -2.15 21.61
N GLN A 254 -12.03 -1.42 20.68
CA GLN A 254 -10.82 -0.64 20.91
C GLN A 254 -11.04 0.90 20.95
N GLU A 255 -12.29 1.38 20.90
CA GLU A 255 -12.67 2.80 21.02
C GLU A 255 -11.89 3.78 20.12
N TRP A 256 -11.63 3.42 18.86
CA TRP A 256 -10.85 4.29 17.95
C TRP A 256 -11.56 5.62 17.65
N PRO A 257 -10.86 6.77 17.70
CA PRO A 257 -11.39 8.07 17.29
C PRO A 257 -11.42 8.13 15.76
N LEU A 258 -12.49 7.65 15.16
CA LEU A 258 -12.61 7.48 13.71
C LEU A 258 -13.35 8.66 13.06
N PRO A 259 -12.97 9.08 11.85
CA PRO A 259 -13.66 10.13 11.11
C PRO A 259 -15.13 9.75 10.87
N HIS A 260 -16.04 10.68 11.17
CA HIS A 260 -17.49 10.49 11.21
C HIS A 260 -18.11 9.92 9.92
N THR A 261 -17.47 10.05 8.76
CA THR A 261 -17.95 9.55 7.47
C THR A 261 -17.80 8.04 7.33
N VAL A 262 -16.70 7.49 7.84
CA VAL A 262 -16.42 6.05 7.86
C VAL A 262 -17.36 5.36 8.86
N LEU A 263 -17.55 5.97 10.04
CA LEU A 263 -18.51 5.52 11.06
C LEU A 263 -19.98 5.59 10.62
N PHE A 264 -20.44 6.62 9.90
CA PHE A 264 -21.86 6.69 9.49
C PHE A 264 -22.24 5.54 8.54
N ASN A 265 -21.32 5.19 7.64
CA ASN A 265 -21.52 4.13 6.65
C ASN A 265 -21.39 2.73 7.28
N ILE A 266 -20.59 2.61 8.33
CA ILE A 266 -20.38 1.37 9.08
C ILE A 266 -21.45 1.14 10.16
N CYS A 267 -21.90 2.19 10.85
CA CYS A 267 -22.87 2.13 11.95
C CYS A 267 -24.32 2.02 11.47
N ALA A 268 -24.68 2.54 10.29
CA ALA A 268 -26.02 2.36 9.73
C ALA A 268 -26.36 0.87 9.48
N LEU A 269 -25.35 0.03 9.25
CA LEU A 269 -25.49 -1.42 9.11
C LEU A 269 -25.83 -2.11 10.45
N ALA A 270 -25.23 -1.66 11.57
CA ALA A 270 -25.50 -2.24 12.88
C ALA A 270 -26.90 -1.86 13.44
N ALA A 271 -27.42 -0.68 13.07
CA ALA A 271 -28.73 -0.21 13.52
C ALA A 271 -29.90 -0.89 12.79
N ALA A 272 -29.72 -1.29 11.52
CA ALA A 272 -30.77 -1.95 10.74
C ALA A 272 -30.98 -3.43 11.14
N SER A 273 -29.95 -4.11 11.63
CA SER A 273 -30.05 -5.52 12.06
C SER A 273 -30.67 -5.73 13.44
N SER A 274 -30.88 -4.67 14.23
CA SER A 274 -31.48 -4.75 15.58
C SER A 274 -32.94 -4.27 15.65
N GLY A 275 -33.60 -4.02 14.51
CA GLY A 275 -34.93 -3.41 14.45
C GLY A 275 -36.14 -4.34 14.29
N ASP A 276 -35.98 -5.54 13.73
CA ASP A 276 -37.13 -6.42 13.39
C ASP A 276 -37.20 -7.68 14.26
N ALA A 277 -37.23 -7.49 15.57
CA ALA A 277 -37.55 -8.56 16.52
C ALA A 277 -38.38 -8.04 17.72
N SER A 278 -39.50 -7.37 17.45
CA SER A 278 -40.64 -7.31 18.38
C SER A 278 -41.84 -6.54 17.79
N THR A 279 -42.79 -7.26 17.22
CA THR A 279 -44.23 -6.98 17.39
C THR A 279 -44.98 -8.29 17.15
N ASP A 280 -45.26 -9.00 18.25
CA ASP A 280 -46.45 -9.84 18.38
C ASP A 280 -47.71 -8.97 18.42
#